data_AF-A0A811SPN6-F1
#
_entry.id   AF-A0A811SPN6-F1
#
_cell.length_a   1.000
_cell.length_b   1.000
_cell.length_c   1.000
_cell.angle_alpha   90.00
_cell.angle_beta   90.00
_cell.angle_gamma   90.00
#
_symmetry.space_group_name_H-M   'P 1'
#
loop_
_entity.id
_entity.type
_entity.pdbx_description
1 polymer ?
#
loop_
_entity_poly.entity_id
_entity_poly.type
_entity_poly.pdbx_seq_one_letter_code
_entity_poly.pdbx_strand_id
1 'polypeptide(L)'
;MGSILSAPSTTAKSMDQHETSGTYPNKRVKVSTYEYGSNPRIIPTLPDELSLQILARLPRIHYLNLKMVCRAWKAAIIGSELSQLRKELGVSEEWLYVLTKVEANKLHWYALDPVFQKWQRLAPMPSFVNEEESNRTASSGLRMWNVVGSSIRIADFMRSLFWRRNSLDQMPFCGCSVGVADGYLYVIGGFSKAVALNCVWRSTLFSQLWQEVSPMITGRAFCKATFLNGKLYVVGGVSRGRNGLLPLRSAEAFDPKTRLWSELPEMPFAKAQVLPTAFLIDVLKPIATGMAPYKGKLYVPQSLYSWPFFFDIGGEIYDPDLNAWSTMPDGLGDGWPARQAGTKLGIVIDDKLYTLEPSSSLDSGQIKRYNSEEDTWVTILPQVPINDFTDAEAPYLLAGLRGRLHVITKAANNTLQVMQAVVQNNSDNAVSEENVVWTTVASKNFGTAELVSCQVLDV
;
A
#
# COMPACT_ATOMS: atom_id res chain seq x y z
N MET A 1 -90.13 -25.13 14.36
CA MET A 1 -89.38 -25.76 13.26
C MET A 1 -88.39 -26.73 13.86
N GLY A 2 -88.25 -27.92 13.24
CA GLY A 2 -87.63 -29.18 13.73
C GLY A 2 -86.49 -29.08 14.75
N SER A 3 -86.55 -29.77 15.90
CA SER A 3 -86.40 -31.23 16.11
C SER A 3 -84.91 -31.63 16.34
N ILE A 4 -84.47 -31.94 17.58
CA ILE A 4 -84.47 -33.30 18.23
C ILE A 4 -83.15 -34.03 17.86
N LEU A 5 -82.29 -34.65 18.71
CA LEU A 5 -82.38 -35.32 20.03
C LEU A 5 -80.93 -35.61 20.55
N SER A 6 -80.65 -35.43 21.85
CA SER A 6 -80.34 -36.44 22.91
C SER A 6 -78.94 -37.11 22.97
N ALA A 7 -78.34 -37.05 24.18
CA ALA A 7 -77.24 -37.86 24.72
C ALA A 7 -77.72 -39.28 25.14
N PRO A 8 -77.04 -40.08 26.00
CA PRO A 8 -75.61 -40.35 26.26
C PRO A 8 -75.29 -41.88 26.23
N SER A 9 -74.03 -42.31 26.41
CA SER A 9 -73.76 -43.64 26.98
C SER A 9 -72.43 -43.71 27.74
N THR A 10 -72.58 -44.11 29.00
CA THR A 10 -71.59 -44.50 30.00
C THR A 10 -71.08 -45.93 29.77
N THR A 11 -69.79 -46.19 30.05
CA THR A 11 -69.36 -47.40 30.78
C THR A 11 -68.04 -47.13 31.51
N ALA A 12 -68.06 -47.40 32.82
CA ALA A 12 -66.91 -47.50 33.70
C ALA A 12 -66.55 -48.98 33.93
N LYS A 13 -65.32 -49.22 34.44
CA LYS A 13 -64.64 -50.45 34.93
C LYS A 13 -63.40 -50.78 34.10
N SER A 14 -62.25 -51.20 34.63
CA SER A 14 -61.78 -51.49 35.98
C SER A 14 -60.26 -51.35 36.03
N MET A 15 -59.75 -51.26 37.25
CA MET A 15 -58.35 -51.36 37.63
C MET A 15 -57.87 -52.82 37.47
N ASP A 16 -56.67 -53.03 36.90
CA ASP A 16 -55.77 -54.13 37.29
C ASP A 16 -54.35 -53.91 36.77
N GLN A 17 -53.40 -54.31 37.62
CA GLN A 17 -51.95 -54.26 37.45
C GLN A 17 -51.44 -55.45 36.64
N HIS A 18 -50.41 -55.28 35.80
CA HIS A 18 -49.26 -56.21 35.73
C HIS A 18 -48.14 -55.67 34.81
N GLU A 19 -46.98 -55.49 35.44
CA GLU A 19 -45.60 -55.81 35.04
C GLU A 19 -45.13 -55.88 33.57
N THR A 20 -44.06 -55.11 33.35
CA THR A 20 -42.83 -55.41 32.59
C THR A 20 -42.93 -55.75 31.09
N SER A 21 -42.47 -54.81 30.26
CA SER A 21 -41.26 -54.94 29.43
C SER A 21 -41.13 -53.69 28.56
N GLY A 22 -39.92 -53.16 28.42
CA GLY A 22 -39.74 -51.96 27.59
C GLY A 22 -38.40 -51.27 27.76
N THR A 23 -37.35 -51.95 27.32
CA THR A 23 -36.30 -51.41 26.43
C THR A 23 -35.96 -49.92 26.61
N TYR A 24 -34.80 -49.65 27.24
CA TYR A 24 -34.14 -48.35 27.27
C TYR A 24 -34.05 -47.70 25.88
N PRO A 25 -34.39 -46.40 25.76
CA PRO A 25 -33.75 -45.55 24.76
C PRO A 25 -33.03 -44.38 25.45
N ASN A 26 -31.71 -44.38 25.28
CA ASN A 26 -30.79 -43.24 25.28
C ASN A 26 -31.37 -41.88 25.72
N LYS A 27 -31.00 -41.44 26.93
CA LYS A 27 -31.11 -40.02 27.32
C LYS A 27 -30.28 -39.17 26.35
N ARG A 28 -30.93 -38.62 25.32
CA ARG A 28 -30.47 -37.39 24.68
C ARG A 28 -30.47 -36.32 25.76
N VAL A 29 -29.28 -35.98 26.24
CA VAL A 29 -29.06 -34.79 27.08
C VAL A 29 -29.60 -33.60 26.29
N LYS A 30 -30.71 -33.03 26.77
CA LYS A 30 -31.24 -31.76 26.27
C LYS A 30 -30.15 -30.72 26.50
N VAL A 31 -29.50 -30.28 25.42
CA VAL A 31 -28.73 -29.03 25.41
C VAL A 31 -29.69 -27.96 25.86
N SER A 32 -29.41 -27.37 27.02
CA SER A 32 -30.17 -26.24 27.56
C SER A 32 -30.18 -25.13 26.52
N THR A 33 -31.38 -24.77 26.08
CA THR A 33 -31.64 -23.60 25.24
C THR A 33 -31.15 -22.38 26.01
N TYR A 34 -29.99 -21.84 25.61
CA TYR A 34 -29.55 -20.54 26.06
C TYR A 34 -30.55 -19.50 25.53
N GLU A 35 -31.15 -18.76 26.46
CA GLU A 35 -32.08 -17.68 26.15
C GLU A 35 -31.41 -16.65 25.23
N TYR A 36 -32.10 -16.33 24.15
CA TYR A 36 -31.67 -15.42 23.09
C TYR A 36 -31.88 -13.97 23.56
N GLY A 37 -30.97 -13.50 24.40
CA GLY A 37 -30.93 -12.12 24.88
C GLY A 37 -29.61 -11.45 24.56
N SER A 38 -29.64 -10.49 23.61
CA SER A 38 -28.62 -9.47 23.33
C SER A 38 -27.17 -9.94 23.08
N ASN A 39 -26.79 -9.95 21.80
CA ASN A 39 -25.46 -10.18 21.23
C ASN A 39 -24.80 -11.54 21.52
N PRO A 40 -24.59 -12.40 20.50
CA PRO A 40 -23.84 -13.64 20.70
C PRO A 40 -22.40 -13.28 21.11
N ARG A 41 -22.00 -13.72 22.30
CA ARG A 41 -20.61 -13.62 22.79
C ARG A 41 -19.64 -14.19 21.76
N ILE A 42 -18.43 -13.64 21.71
CA ILE A 42 -17.41 -14.04 20.73
C ILE A 42 -17.06 -15.52 20.94
N ILE A 43 -16.62 -15.91 22.13
CA ILE A 43 -16.38 -17.30 22.50
C ILE A 43 -17.46 -17.70 23.52
N PRO A 44 -18.26 -18.75 23.25
CA PRO A 44 -19.23 -19.24 24.23
C PRO A 44 -18.51 -19.53 25.56
N THR A 45 -19.14 -19.16 26.68
CA THR A 45 -18.63 -19.32 28.07
C THR A 45 -17.54 -18.34 28.53
N LEU A 46 -16.93 -17.53 27.65
CA LEU A 46 -15.97 -16.51 28.04
C LEU A 46 -16.57 -15.10 28.02
N PRO A 47 -16.07 -14.16 28.84
CA PRO A 47 -16.26 -12.74 28.62
C PRO A 47 -15.66 -12.29 27.28
N ASP A 48 -16.26 -11.30 26.62
CA ASP A 48 -15.78 -10.81 25.33
C ASP A 48 -14.39 -10.17 25.43
N GLU A 49 -14.05 -9.55 26.56
CA GLU A 49 -12.72 -9.00 26.81
C GLU A 49 -11.61 -10.07 26.79
N LEU A 50 -11.83 -11.21 27.47
CA LEU A 50 -10.91 -12.34 27.42
C LEU A 50 -10.88 -12.96 26.02
N SER A 51 -12.02 -12.99 25.34
CA SER A 51 -12.11 -13.48 23.96
C SER A 51 -11.27 -12.62 23.01
N LEU A 52 -11.36 -11.30 23.12
CA LEU A 52 -10.54 -10.35 22.35
C LEU A 52 -9.06 -10.49 22.67
N GLN A 53 -8.70 -10.66 23.94
CA GLN A 53 -7.32 -10.92 24.36
C GLN A 53 -6.74 -12.22 23.77
N ILE A 54 -7.56 -13.27 23.64
CA ILE A 54 -7.16 -14.52 22.98
C ILE A 54 -6.95 -14.26 21.48
N LEU A 55 -7.92 -13.63 20.81
CA LEU A 55 -7.82 -13.30 19.39
C LEU A 55 -6.61 -12.41 19.09
N ALA A 56 -6.32 -11.43 19.96
CA ALA A 56 -5.21 -10.49 19.81
C ALA A 56 -3.85 -11.19 19.78
N ARG A 57 -3.69 -12.32 20.47
CA ARG A 57 -2.44 -13.08 20.54
C ARG A 57 -2.25 -14.06 19.38
N LEU A 58 -3.28 -14.30 18.57
CA LEU A 58 -3.15 -15.16 17.40
C LEU A 58 -2.38 -14.42 16.28
N PRO A 59 -1.52 -15.13 15.52
CA PRO A 59 -0.83 -14.54 14.39
C PRO A 59 -1.79 -14.04 13.31
N ARG A 60 -1.48 -12.88 12.70
CA ARG A 60 -2.41 -12.21 11.77
C ARG A 60 -2.75 -13.04 10.53
N ILE A 61 -1.86 -13.93 10.10
CA ILE A 61 -2.09 -14.81 8.94
C ILE A 61 -3.35 -15.67 9.08
N HIS A 62 -3.77 -15.97 10.31
CA HIS A 62 -4.97 -16.76 10.56
C HIS A 62 -6.25 -15.93 10.52
N TYR A 63 -6.18 -14.60 10.60
CA TYR A 63 -7.35 -13.74 10.81
C TYR A 63 -8.37 -13.84 9.67
N LEU A 64 -7.93 -14.11 8.43
CA LEU A 64 -8.86 -14.36 7.33
C LEU A 64 -9.73 -15.60 7.58
N ASN A 65 -9.13 -16.67 8.08
CA ASN A 65 -9.85 -17.90 8.42
C ASN A 65 -10.74 -17.70 9.64
N LEU A 66 -10.25 -16.96 10.64
CA LEU A 66 -11.00 -16.71 11.88
C LEU A 66 -12.26 -15.85 11.64
N LYS A 67 -12.25 -14.93 10.66
CA LYS A 67 -13.45 -14.18 10.25
C LYS A 67 -14.58 -15.06 9.72
N MET A 68 -14.26 -16.24 9.22
CA MET A 68 -15.23 -17.16 8.63
C MET A 68 -15.97 -17.98 9.69
N VAL A 69 -15.52 -17.95 10.96
CA VAL A 69 -16.11 -18.75 12.05
C VAL A 69 -17.55 -18.32 12.34
N CYS A 70 -17.77 -17.03 12.64
CA CYS A 70 -19.11 -16.48 12.87
C CYS A 70 -19.13 -14.96 12.71
N ARG A 71 -20.34 -14.35 12.72
CA ARG A 71 -20.51 -12.89 12.60
C ARG A 71 -19.83 -12.11 13.73
N ALA A 72 -19.84 -12.64 14.96
CA ALA A 72 -19.20 -12.00 16.12
C ALA A 72 -17.67 -11.96 15.97
N TRP A 73 -17.04 -13.07 15.55
CA TRP A 73 -15.60 -13.11 15.25
C TRP A 73 -15.23 -12.19 14.10
N LYS A 74 -16.04 -12.18 13.03
CA LYS A 74 -15.85 -11.26 11.91
C LYS A 74 -15.86 -9.80 12.40
N ALA A 75 -16.84 -9.42 13.23
CA ALA A 75 -16.94 -8.08 13.78
C ALA A 75 -15.73 -7.73 14.67
N ALA A 76 -15.36 -8.62 15.59
CA ALA A 76 -14.20 -8.45 16.47
C ALA A 76 -12.88 -8.26 15.69
N ILE A 77 -12.66 -9.04 14.62
CA ILE A 77 -11.42 -8.99 13.83
C ILE A 77 -11.40 -7.80 12.85
N ILE A 78 -12.56 -7.28 12.44
CA ILE A 78 -12.63 -6.06 11.60
C ILE A 78 -12.56 -4.79 12.45
N GLY A 79 -12.96 -4.85 13.72
CA GLY A 79 -12.99 -3.72 14.64
C GLY A 79 -11.61 -3.14 14.94
N SER A 80 -11.59 -1.86 15.29
CA SER A 80 -10.38 -1.13 15.71
C SER A 80 -9.87 -1.57 17.09
N GLU A 81 -10.76 -2.04 17.97
CA GLU A 81 -10.45 -2.50 19.33
C GLU A 81 -9.36 -3.57 19.34
N LEU A 82 -9.41 -4.53 18.40
CA LEU A 82 -8.43 -5.60 18.34
C LEU A 82 -7.03 -5.08 18.00
N SER A 83 -6.93 -4.13 17.07
CA SER A 83 -5.62 -3.54 16.73
C SER A 83 -5.08 -2.69 17.87
N GLN A 84 -5.93 -1.93 18.55
CA GLN A 84 -5.52 -1.18 19.74
C GLN A 84 -5.01 -2.11 20.83
N LEU A 85 -5.75 -3.19 21.13
CA LEU A 85 -5.35 -4.17 22.14
C LEU A 85 -4.05 -4.88 21.79
N ARG A 86 -3.79 -5.18 20.51
CA ARG A 86 -2.51 -5.76 20.07
C ARG A 86 -1.34 -4.81 20.34
N LYS A 87 -1.51 -3.51 20.11
CA LYS A 87 -0.50 -2.50 20.43
C LYS A 87 -0.26 -2.43 21.94
N GLU A 88 -1.33 -2.42 22.74
CA GLU A 88 -1.24 -2.41 24.21
C GLU A 88 -0.53 -3.64 24.77
N LEU A 89 -0.75 -4.81 24.16
CA LEU A 89 -0.11 -6.07 24.54
C LEU A 89 1.31 -6.23 23.97
N GLY A 90 1.78 -5.31 23.10
CA GLY A 90 3.10 -5.41 22.46
C GLY A 90 3.23 -6.59 21.50
N VAL A 91 2.12 -7.05 20.91
CA VAL A 91 2.07 -8.19 19.96
C VAL A 91 1.79 -7.73 18.53
N SER A 92 2.03 -6.46 18.20
CA SER A 92 1.85 -5.94 16.84
C SER A 92 2.83 -6.64 15.87
N GLU A 93 2.38 -6.81 14.64
CA GLU A 93 3.16 -7.44 13.59
C GLU A 93 3.30 -6.52 12.38
N GLU A 94 4.55 -6.20 12.04
CA GLU A 94 4.88 -5.52 10.79
C GLU A 94 4.76 -6.46 9.59
N TRP A 95 4.01 -6.02 8.58
CA TRP A 95 3.83 -6.77 7.32
C TRP A 95 4.21 -5.88 6.13
N LEU A 96 4.74 -6.49 5.07
CA LEU A 96 5.09 -5.78 3.83
C LEU A 96 3.95 -5.89 2.83
N TYR A 97 3.50 -4.74 2.32
CA TYR A 97 2.45 -4.63 1.32
C TYR A 97 3.07 -4.17 0.01
N VAL A 98 2.77 -4.89 -1.08
CA VAL A 98 3.28 -4.61 -2.42
C VAL A 98 2.11 -4.48 -3.37
N LEU A 99 2.12 -3.38 -4.14
CA LEU A 99 1.22 -3.15 -5.26
C LEU A 99 1.93 -3.57 -6.54
N THR A 100 1.29 -4.48 -7.27
CA THR A 100 1.76 -4.92 -8.58
C THR A 100 0.74 -4.61 -9.67
N LYS A 101 1.23 -4.49 -10.90
CA LYS A 101 0.43 -4.22 -12.10
C LYS A 101 0.64 -5.34 -13.09
N VAL A 102 -0.45 -5.97 -13.54
CA VAL A 102 -0.42 -7.05 -14.54
C VAL A 102 -0.81 -6.49 -15.92
N GLU A 103 -0.42 -7.17 -17.02
CA GLU A 103 -0.58 -6.76 -18.43
C GLU A 103 -1.93 -6.11 -18.81
N ALA A 104 -3.04 -6.49 -18.20
CA ALA A 104 -4.35 -5.86 -18.41
C ALA A 104 -4.56 -4.54 -17.63
N ASN A 105 -3.48 -3.92 -17.13
CA ASN A 105 -3.47 -2.80 -16.17
C ASN A 105 -4.31 -3.04 -14.91
N LYS A 106 -4.45 -4.31 -14.52
CA LYS A 106 -5.10 -4.68 -13.28
C LYS A 106 -4.10 -4.55 -12.14
N LEU A 107 -4.46 -3.74 -11.15
CA LEU A 107 -3.68 -3.57 -9.94
C LEU A 107 -4.03 -4.65 -8.91
N HIS A 108 -3.02 -5.27 -8.33
CA HIS A 108 -3.17 -6.29 -7.31
C HIS A 108 -2.30 -5.98 -6.10
N TRP A 109 -2.93 -6.10 -4.93
CA TRP A 109 -2.27 -5.94 -3.64
C TRP A 109 -1.89 -7.30 -3.07
N TYR A 110 -0.65 -7.40 -2.62
CA TYR A 110 -0.12 -8.55 -1.93
C TYR A 110 0.50 -8.13 -0.60
N ALA A 111 0.21 -8.92 0.43
CA ALA A 111 0.78 -8.79 1.75
C ALA A 111 1.74 -9.97 1.98
N LEU A 112 2.95 -9.69 2.45
CA LEU A 112 3.92 -10.68 2.88
C LEU A 112 3.95 -10.69 4.40
N ASP A 113 3.68 -11.87 4.96
CA ASP A 113 3.92 -12.19 6.36
C ASP A 113 5.41 -12.51 6.56
N PRO A 114 6.16 -11.74 7.37
CA PRO A 114 7.57 -11.99 7.59
C PRO A 114 7.89 -13.12 8.58
N VAL A 115 6.93 -13.59 9.39
CA VAL A 115 7.15 -14.76 10.28
C VAL A 115 7.01 -16.04 9.47
N PHE A 116 5.90 -16.17 8.75
CA PHE A 116 5.58 -17.40 8.03
C PHE A 116 6.04 -17.40 6.57
N GLN A 117 6.59 -16.27 6.09
CA GLN A 117 7.03 -16.06 4.70
C GLN A 117 5.92 -16.38 3.67
N LYS A 118 4.66 -16.14 4.06
CA LYS A 118 3.49 -16.43 3.24
C LYS A 118 2.94 -15.17 2.60
N TRP A 119 2.60 -15.29 1.33
CA TRP A 119 1.97 -14.23 0.57
C TRP A 119 0.45 -14.37 0.60
N GLN A 120 -0.22 -13.30 1.00
CA GLN A 120 -1.66 -13.18 1.03
C GLN A 120 -2.12 -12.13 0.01
N ARG A 121 -3.14 -12.45 -0.78
CA ARG A 121 -3.74 -11.51 -1.73
C ARG A 121 -4.81 -10.68 -1.02
N LEU A 122 -4.81 -9.37 -1.27
CA LEU A 122 -5.85 -8.45 -0.78
C LEU A 122 -6.99 -8.31 -1.80
N ALA A 123 -8.09 -7.71 -1.35
CA ALA A 123 -9.20 -7.36 -2.22
C ALA A 123 -8.74 -6.50 -3.40
N PRO A 124 -9.25 -6.77 -4.61
CA PRO A 124 -8.93 -5.95 -5.77
C PRO A 124 -9.36 -4.51 -5.53
N MET A 125 -8.62 -3.57 -6.11
CA MET A 125 -9.04 -2.18 -6.12
C MET A 125 -10.45 -2.06 -6.73
N PRO A 126 -11.28 -1.12 -6.24
CA PRO A 126 -12.52 -0.76 -6.92
C PRO A 126 -12.24 -0.47 -8.39
N SER A 127 -13.08 -1.00 -9.26
CA SER A 127 -12.98 -0.74 -10.69
C SER A 127 -13.33 0.72 -10.96
N PHE A 128 -12.36 1.52 -11.39
CA PHE A 128 -12.59 2.88 -11.92
C PHE A 128 -13.19 2.84 -13.36
N VAL A 129 -13.62 1.66 -13.82
CA VAL A 129 -14.20 1.38 -15.13
C VAL A 129 -15.70 1.14 -14.93
N ASN A 130 -16.55 2.01 -15.48
CA ASN A 130 -17.98 1.71 -15.63
C ASN A 130 -18.14 0.53 -16.60
N GLU A 131 -18.89 -0.49 -16.22
CA GLU A 131 -19.07 -1.76 -16.95
C GLU A 131 -19.85 -1.65 -18.29
N GLU A 132 -20.24 -0.45 -18.73
CA GLU A 132 -21.12 -0.29 -19.90
C GLU A 132 -20.45 -0.56 -21.26
N GLU A 133 -19.11 -0.59 -21.34
CA GLU A 133 -18.39 -0.71 -22.62
C GLU A 133 -17.89 -2.13 -22.96
N SER A 134 -17.98 -3.12 -22.07
CA SER A 134 -17.58 -4.50 -22.40
C SER A 134 -18.45 -5.14 -23.49
N ASN A 135 -19.59 -4.54 -23.81
CA ASN A 135 -20.53 -5.04 -24.81
C ASN A 135 -20.38 -4.41 -26.21
N ARG A 136 -19.39 -3.53 -26.45
CA ARG A 136 -19.32 -2.77 -27.73
C ARG A 136 -18.08 -2.96 -28.60
N THR A 137 -17.09 -3.77 -28.23
CA THR A 137 -15.92 -3.98 -29.10
C THR A 137 -15.70 -5.45 -29.43
N ALA A 138 -16.66 -6.02 -30.18
CA ALA A 138 -16.45 -7.18 -31.04
C ALA A 138 -16.54 -6.72 -32.51
N SER A 139 -15.57 -5.93 -32.98
CA SER A 139 -15.37 -5.71 -34.41
C SER A 139 -14.02 -5.04 -34.71
N SER A 140 -13.13 -5.88 -35.24
CA SER A 140 -12.11 -5.58 -36.26
C SER A 140 -11.03 -4.53 -36.02
N GLY A 141 -9.78 -4.96 -36.22
CA GLY A 141 -8.74 -4.09 -36.78
C GLY A 141 -7.32 -4.50 -36.41
N LEU A 142 -6.59 -5.07 -37.36
CA LEU A 142 -5.16 -5.41 -37.32
C LEU A 142 -4.28 -4.41 -36.55
N ARG A 143 -3.24 -4.90 -35.86
CA ARG A 143 -1.90 -4.31 -35.98
C ARG A 143 -0.80 -5.22 -35.45
N MET A 144 0.26 -5.35 -36.24
CA MET A 144 1.51 -6.02 -35.91
C MET A 144 2.69 -5.10 -36.29
N TRP A 145 3.83 -5.31 -35.62
CA TRP A 145 5.20 -4.75 -35.76
C TRP A 145 5.51 -3.43 -35.02
N ASN A 146 6.71 -3.21 -34.47
CA ASN A 146 7.76 -4.03 -33.81
C ASN A 146 8.85 -3.03 -33.34
N VAL A 147 9.45 -3.29 -32.16
CA VAL A 147 10.87 -3.06 -31.78
C VAL A 147 11.51 -1.68 -32.07
N VAL A 148 11.72 -0.87 -31.00
CA VAL A 148 13.01 -0.27 -30.56
C VAL A 148 12.82 0.16 -29.09
N GLY A 149 13.77 -0.23 -28.22
CA GLY A 149 13.90 -0.01 -26.77
C GLY A 149 12.86 0.89 -26.09
N SER A 150 11.97 0.27 -25.32
CA SER A 150 10.83 0.87 -24.65
C SER A 150 11.16 1.30 -23.22
N SER A 151 11.99 2.33 -23.06
CA SER A 151 12.12 3.00 -21.77
C SER A 151 11.03 4.08 -21.59
N ILE A 152 10.34 4.00 -20.45
CA ILE A 152 9.49 5.03 -19.81
C ILE A 152 8.09 5.24 -20.43
N ARG A 153 7.05 4.61 -19.87
CA ARG A 153 5.63 4.80 -20.27
C ARG A 153 5.01 6.16 -19.90
N ILE A 154 5.72 7.03 -19.16
CA ILE A 154 5.39 8.48 -19.12
C ILE A 154 5.55 9.09 -20.52
N ALA A 155 6.48 8.57 -21.33
CA ALA A 155 6.62 8.95 -22.74
C ALA A 155 5.42 8.49 -23.58
N ASP A 156 4.88 7.29 -23.34
CA ASP A 156 3.68 6.82 -24.06
C ASP A 156 2.42 7.60 -23.63
N PHE A 157 2.32 7.93 -22.35
CA PHE A 157 1.33 8.86 -21.80
C PHE A 157 1.40 10.23 -22.51
N MET A 158 2.59 10.79 -22.67
CA MET A 158 2.79 12.10 -23.30
C MET A 158 2.72 12.03 -24.84
N ARG A 159 3.16 10.94 -25.48
CA ARG A 159 2.99 10.70 -26.93
C ARG A 159 1.52 10.58 -27.31
N SER A 160 0.70 9.93 -26.48
CA SER A 160 -0.77 9.89 -26.61
C SER A 160 -1.39 11.29 -26.46
N LEU A 161 -0.79 12.15 -25.61
CA LEU A 161 -1.21 13.55 -25.42
C LEU A 161 -0.84 14.45 -26.62
N PHE A 162 0.30 14.20 -27.28
CA PHE A 162 0.76 14.97 -28.44
C PHE A 162 0.23 14.44 -29.79
N TRP A 163 -0.14 13.15 -29.90
CA TRP A 163 -0.63 12.55 -31.14
C TRP A 163 -1.90 11.70 -30.88
N ARG A 164 -3.03 12.25 -31.31
CA ARG A 164 -4.41 11.70 -31.36
C ARG A 164 -5.22 11.70 -30.06
N ARG A 165 -6.21 12.60 -30.05
CA ARG A 165 -7.34 12.75 -29.11
C ARG A 165 -8.14 11.48 -28.76
N ASN A 166 -7.98 10.37 -29.47
CA ASN A 166 -8.89 9.21 -29.41
C ASN A 166 -8.40 8.04 -28.50
N SER A 167 -7.18 8.09 -27.94
CA SER A 167 -6.63 7.03 -27.08
C SER A 167 -6.65 7.34 -25.57
N LEU A 168 -7.10 8.54 -25.19
CA LEU A 168 -7.10 9.02 -23.81
C LEU A 168 -8.27 8.48 -22.97
N ASP A 169 -9.41 8.19 -23.59
CA ASP A 169 -10.62 7.66 -22.92
C ASP A 169 -10.47 6.18 -22.50
N GLN A 170 -9.53 5.46 -23.13
CA GLN A 170 -9.19 4.07 -22.80
C GLN A 170 -8.03 3.94 -21.80
N MET A 171 -7.53 5.05 -21.24
CA MET A 171 -6.37 5.04 -20.35
C MET A 171 -6.71 4.35 -19.01
N PRO A 172 -6.02 3.26 -18.67
CA PRO A 172 -6.24 2.54 -17.42
C PRO A 172 -5.68 3.32 -16.23
N PHE A 173 -6.19 3.01 -15.04
CA PHE A 173 -5.80 3.68 -13.80
C PHE A 173 -4.30 3.53 -13.50
N CYS A 174 -3.59 4.65 -13.32
CA CYS A 174 -2.16 4.69 -13.01
C CYS A 174 -1.79 5.88 -12.12
N GLY A 175 -0.54 5.91 -11.64
CA GLY A 175 0.01 7.08 -10.92
C GLY A 175 -0.64 7.37 -9.57
N CYS A 176 -1.26 6.40 -8.90
CA CYS A 176 -1.77 6.58 -7.54
C CYS A 176 -0.62 6.60 -6.53
N SER A 177 -0.79 7.37 -5.46
CA SER A 177 0.10 7.31 -4.31
C SER A 177 -0.46 6.36 -3.25
N VAL A 178 0.43 5.76 -2.47
CA VAL A 178 0.05 4.87 -1.37
C VAL A 178 0.63 5.41 -0.08
N GLY A 179 -0.20 5.52 0.95
CA GLY A 179 0.22 5.88 2.30
C GLY A 179 -0.32 4.90 3.33
N VAL A 180 0.23 4.96 4.54
CA VAL A 180 -0.21 4.17 5.69
C VAL A 180 -0.53 5.12 6.81
N ALA A 181 -1.72 5.05 7.39
CA ALA A 181 -2.09 5.87 8.54
C ALA A 181 -3.05 5.10 9.46
N ASP A 182 -2.80 5.17 10.77
CA ASP A 182 -3.66 4.59 11.81
C ASP A 182 -4.06 3.12 11.59
N GLY A 183 -3.14 2.27 11.10
CA GLY A 183 -3.43 0.85 10.84
C GLY A 183 -4.17 0.57 9.51
N TYR A 184 -4.43 1.61 8.71
CA TYR A 184 -5.08 1.49 7.40
C TYR A 184 -4.10 1.78 6.26
N LEU A 185 -4.29 1.07 5.14
CA LEU A 185 -3.65 1.35 3.87
C LEU A 185 -4.51 2.35 3.09
N TYR A 186 -3.92 3.46 2.66
CA TYR A 186 -4.57 4.49 1.85
C TYR A 186 -4.02 4.49 0.43
N VAL A 187 -4.92 4.61 -0.54
CA VAL A 187 -4.61 4.85 -1.94
C VAL A 187 -5.23 6.16 -2.36
N ILE A 188 -4.38 7.02 -2.91
CA ILE A 188 -4.63 8.46 -3.00
C ILE A 188 -4.47 8.89 -4.45
N GLY A 189 -5.53 9.49 -4.98
CA GLY A 189 -5.55 10.06 -6.32
C GLY A 189 -5.25 9.03 -7.41
N GLY A 190 -4.46 9.45 -8.39
CA GLY A 190 -4.15 8.69 -9.59
C GLY A 190 -4.73 9.35 -10.83
N PHE A 191 -4.61 8.66 -11.96
CA PHE A 191 -5.01 9.15 -13.26
C PHE A 191 -5.82 8.08 -13.97
N SER A 192 -7.02 8.42 -14.43
CA SER A 192 -7.89 7.52 -15.19
C SER A 192 -8.72 8.33 -16.18
N LYS A 193 -8.97 7.78 -17.37
CA LYS A 193 -9.80 8.43 -18.42
C LYS A 193 -9.39 9.90 -18.68
N ALA A 194 -8.08 10.14 -18.74
CA ALA A 194 -7.50 11.46 -18.89
C ALA A 194 -7.81 12.48 -17.77
N VAL A 195 -8.18 12.04 -16.57
CA VAL A 195 -8.48 12.92 -15.43
C VAL A 195 -7.63 12.52 -14.23
N ALA A 196 -7.05 13.52 -13.57
CA ALA A 196 -6.41 13.35 -12.26
C ALA A 196 -7.48 13.27 -11.18
N LEU A 197 -7.48 12.17 -10.43
CA LEU A 197 -8.50 11.87 -9.44
C LEU A 197 -8.15 12.51 -8.09
N ASN A 198 -9.17 12.92 -7.35
CA ASN A 198 -9.05 13.37 -5.96
C ASN A 198 -9.59 12.34 -4.95
N CYS A 199 -10.12 11.21 -5.42
CA CYS A 199 -10.66 10.17 -4.56
C CYS A 199 -9.55 9.55 -3.69
N VAL A 200 -9.95 9.15 -2.48
CA VAL A 200 -9.07 8.52 -1.51
C VAL A 200 -9.76 7.28 -1.01
N TRP A 201 -9.06 6.15 -1.10
CA TRP A 201 -9.56 4.85 -0.72
C TRP A 201 -8.75 4.32 0.43
N ARG A 202 -9.42 3.82 1.47
CA ARG A 202 -8.75 3.11 2.56
C ARG A 202 -9.16 1.65 2.58
N SER A 203 -8.26 0.80 3.04
CA SER A 203 -8.53 -0.61 3.27
C SER A 203 -7.77 -1.12 4.48
N THR A 204 -8.39 -2.04 5.21
CA THR A 204 -7.69 -2.91 6.14
C THR A 204 -7.49 -4.25 5.47
N LEU A 205 -6.41 -4.95 5.83
CA LEU A 205 -6.22 -6.35 5.44
C LEU A 205 -7.44 -7.21 5.82
N PHE A 206 -8.11 -6.82 6.90
CA PHE A 206 -9.15 -7.56 7.59
C PHE A 206 -10.54 -7.40 6.98
N SER A 207 -10.89 -6.22 6.50
CA SER A 207 -12.21 -5.99 5.88
C SER A 207 -12.31 -6.65 4.52
N GLN A 208 -11.17 -6.86 3.82
CA GLN A 208 -11.13 -7.22 2.39
C GLN A 208 -12.08 -6.36 1.55
N LEU A 209 -12.27 -5.11 1.96
CA LEU A 209 -13.15 -4.15 1.32
C LEU A 209 -12.45 -2.81 1.33
N TRP A 210 -12.44 -2.17 0.16
CA TRP A 210 -12.03 -0.80 -0.02
C TRP A 210 -13.20 0.12 0.30
N GLN A 211 -12.94 1.14 1.10
CA GLN A 211 -13.91 2.18 1.45
C GLN A 211 -13.40 3.53 0.95
N GLU A 212 -14.22 4.25 0.21
CA GLU A 212 -13.94 5.63 -0.15
C GLU A 212 -14.08 6.52 1.09
N VAL A 213 -13.11 7.41 1.30
CA VAL A 213 -13.11 8.39 2.38
C VAL A 213 -13.12 9.80 1.80
N SER A 214 -13.11 10.82 2.68
CA SER A 214 -13.07 12.22 2.29
C SER A 214 -12.06 12.45 1.15
N PRO A 215 -12.50 12.98 0.00
CA PRO A 215 -11.61 13.21 -1.14
C PRO A 215 -10.65 14.36 -0.85
N MET A 216 -9.52 14.36 -1.55
CA MET A 216 -8.61 15.51 -1.57
C MET A 216 -9.30 16.73 -2.18
N ILE A 217 -8.77 17.90 -1.86
CA ILE A 217 -9.23 19.19 -2.39
C ILE A 217 -8.86 19.28 -3.87
N THR A 218 -7.62 18.91 -4.22
CA THR A 218 -7.14 18.88 -5.61
C THR A 218 -7.00 17.45 -6.12
N GLY A 219 -7.36 17.20 -7.39
CA GLY A 219 -7.09 15.93 -8.07
C GLY A 219 -5.62 15.81 -8.51
N ARG A 220 -4.94 14.74 -8.10
CA ARG A 220 -3.48 14.58 -8.23
C ARG A 220 -3.12 13.19 -8.76
N ALA A 221 -2.26 13.15 -9.78
CA ALA A 221 -1.58 11.94 -10.24
C ALA A 221 -0.08 12.02 -9.95
N PHE A 222 0.58 10.88 -9.77
CA PHE A 222 2.01 10.75 -9.46
C PHE A 222 2.48 11.54 -8.22
N CYS A 223 1.53 11.91 -7.34
CA CYS A 223 1.82 12.59 -6.09
C CYS A 223 2.57 11.68 -5.11
N LYS A 224 3.15 12.28 -4.07
CA LYS A 224 3.87 11.56 -3.02
C LYS A 224 3.08 11.64 -1.73
N ALA A 225 2.93 10.51 -1.05
CA ALA A 225 2.17 10.41 0.18
C ALA A 225 3.01 9.77 1.30
N THR A 226 2.97 10.35 2.50
CA THR A 226 3.62 9.77 3.67
C THR A 226 2.91 10.18 4.95
N PHE A 227 3.12 9.42 6.01
CA PHE A 227 2.55 9.68 7.31
C PHE A 227 3.59 10.26 8.25
N LEU A 228 3.23 11.32 8.95
CA LEU A 228 4.08 12.03 9.90
C LEU A 228 3.20 12.68 10.97
N ASN A 229 3.61 12.61 12.24
CA ASN A 229 2.95 13.28 13.37
C ASN A 229 1.40 13.09 13.40
N GLY A 230 0.93 11.87 13.09
CA GLY A 230 -0.50 11.55 13.13
C GLY A 230 -1.31 11.96 11.90
N LYS A 231 -0.70 12.60 10.89
CA LYS A 231 -1.36 13.06 9.66
C LYS A 231 -0.75 12.46 8.41
N LEU A 232 -1.57 12.28 7.39
CA LEU A 232 -1.16 11.80 6.07
C LEU A 232 -0.95 12.98 5.14
N TYR A 233 0.29 13.22 4.74
CA TYR A 233 0.68 14.34 3.88
C TYR A 233 0.75 13.87 2.43
N VAL A 234 0.23 14.70 1.52
CA VAL A 234 0.25 14.48 0.08
C VAL A 234 0.86 15.70 -0.59
N VAL A 235 1.94 15.49 -1.33
CA VAL A 235 2.75 16.57 -1.91
C VAL A 235 2.85 16.42 -3.42
N GLY A 236 2.65 17.54 -4.12
CA GLY A 236 2.90 17.68 -5.55
C GLY A 236 2.05 16.77 -6.43
N GLY A 237 2.71 16.15 -7.41
CA GLY A 237 2.08 15.41 -8.50
C GLY A 237 1.71 16.29 -9.68
N VAL A 238 0.85 15.79 -10.54
CA VAL A 238 0.36 16.46 -11.75
C VAL A 238 -1.16 16.45 -11.79
N SER A 239 -1.73 17.52 -12.33
CA SER A 239 -3.15 17.63 -12.64
C SER A 239 -3.35 17.93 -14.12
N ARG A 240 -4.60 17.89 -14.59
CA ARG A 240 -4.93 18.24 -15.98
C ARG A 240 -5.06 19.76 -16.11
N GLY A 241 -4.16 20.37 -16.86
CA GLY A 241 -4.24 21.75 -17.31
C GLY A 241 -4.87 21.88 -18.71
N ARG A 242 -5.08 23.13 -19.15
CA ARG A 242 -5.61 23.45 -20.48
C ARG A 242 -4.71 22.93 -21.63
N ASN A 243 -3.40 22.88 -21.39
CA ASN A 243 -2.37 22.50 -22.38
C ASN A 243 -1.64 21.20 -21.99
N GLY A 244 -2.33 20.26 -21.33
CA GLY A 244 -1.74 18.99 -20.91
C GLY A 244 -1.53 18.88 -19.40
N LEU A 245 -0.61 18.03 -18.96
CA LEU A 245 -0.32 17.89 -17.53
C LEU A 245 0.37 19.13 -16.95
N LEU A 246 -0.13 19.58 -15.81
CA LEU A 246 0.41 20.68 -15.03
C LEU A 246 0.94 20.12 -13.71
N PRO A 247 2.22 20.32 -13.37
CA PRO A 247 2.74 19.94 -12.08
C PRO A 247 2.20 20.85 -10.98
N LEU A 248 1.90 20.24 -9.85
CA LEU A 248 1.30 20.90 -8.70
C LEU A 248 2.37 21.35 -7.72
N ARG A 249 2.26 22.60 -7.27
CA ARG A 249 3.05 23.14 -6.16
C ARG A 249 2.38 22.95 -4.80
N SER A 250 1.07 22.76 -4.82
CA SER A 250 0.28 22.61 -3.61
C SER A 250 0.55 21.28 -2.91
N ALA A 251 0.35 21.29 -1.59
CA ALA A 251 0.37 20.12 -0.74
C ALA A 251 -0.86 20.12 0.16
N GLU A 252 -1.26 18.94 0.62
CA GLU A 252 -2.42 18.77 1.48
C GLU A 252 -2.10 17.78 2.61
N ALA A 253 -2.72 17.96 3.77
CA ALA A 253 -2.63 17.03 4.89
C ALA A 253 -4.01 16.51 5.28
N PHE A 254 -4.14 15.20 5.42
CA PHE A 254 -5.31 14.54 5.94
C PHE A 254 -5.10 14.19 7.41
N ASP A 255 -6.05 14.60 8.25
CA ASP A 255 -6.11 14.19 9.64
C ASP A 255 -7.10 13.02 9.79
N PRO A 256 -6.63 11.80 10.11
CA PRO A 256 -7.51 10.64 10.28
C PRO A 256 -8.55 10.78 11.40
N LYS A 257 -8.29 11.63 12.41
CA LYS A 257 -9.18 11.85 13.55
C LYS A 257 -10.38 12.71 13.15
N THR A 258 -10.13 13.84 12.49
CA THR A 258 -11.18 14.75 12.02
C THR A 258 -11.78 14.32 10.69
N ARG A 259 -11.04 13.49 9.93
CA ARG A 259 -11.34 13.05 8.56
C ARG A 259 -11.43 14.21 7.57
N LEU A 260 -10.68 15.27 7.82
CA LEU A 260 -10.63 16.46 6.98
C LEU A 260 -9.27 16.60 6.34
N TRP A 261 -9.29 17.16 5.13
CA TRP A 261 -8.10 17.63 4.41
C TRP A 261 -7.89 19.11 4.70
N SER A 262 -6.64 19.50 4.89
CA SER A 262 -6.21 20.89 5.03
C SER A 262 -5.15 21.21 3.98
N GLU A 263 -5.29 22.36 3.33
CA GLU A 263 -4.25 22.88 2.44
C GLU A 263 -3.01 23.28 3.22
N LEU A 264 -1.85 23.03 2.64
CA LEU A 264 -0.55 23.47 3.14
C LEU A 264 -0.01 24.58 2.22
N PRO A 265 0.94 25.38 2.70
CA PRO A 265 1.64 26.34 1.86
C PRO A 265 2.20 25.66 0.60
N GLU A 266 2.20 26.39 -0.51
CA GLU A 266 2.76 25.87 -1.75
C GLU A 266 4.29 25.74 -1.65
N MET A 267 4.83 24.72 -2.29
CA MET A 267 6.28 24.55 -2.46
C MET A 267 6.86 25.73 -3.26
N PRO A 268 7.84 26.47 -2.71
CA PRO A 268 8.41 27.62 -3.41
C PRO A 268 9.18 27.24 -4.69
N PHE A 269 9.69 26.00 -4.79
CA PHE A 269 10.65 25.57 -5.81
C PHE A 269 11.86 26.50 -5.90
N ALA A 270 12.43 26.88 -4.75
CA ALA A 270 13.43 27.94 -4.66
C ALA A 270 14.66 27.68 -5.57
N LYS A 271 15.17 26.44 -5.59
CA LYS A 271 16.33 26.07 -6.43
C LYS A 271 16.04 26.09 -7.94
N ALA A 272 14.81 25.82 -8.35
CA ALA A 272 14.40 25.91 -9.75
C ALA A 272 14.39 27.37 -10.26
N GLN A 273 14.13 28.34 -9.39
CA GLN A 273 14.03 29.76 -9.74
C GLN A 273 15.40 30.44 -9.92
N VAL A 274 16.47 29.87 -9.35
CA VAL A 274 17.83 30.46 -9.33
C VAL A 274 18.68 29.98 -10.52
N LEU A 275 18.23 28.99 -11.30
CA LEU A 275 19.02 28.44 -12.40
C LEU A 275 19.19 29.45 -13.55
N PRO A 276 20.43 29.74 -14.03
CA PRO A 276 20.71 30.81 -15.00
C PRO A 276 20.14 30.62 -16.41
N THR A 277 19.50 29.49 -16.72
CA THR A 277 19.08 29.13 -18.08
C THR A 277 17.65 29.59 -18.37
N ALA A 278 17.46 30.91 -18.50
CA ALA A 278 16.21 31.56 -18.91
C ALA A 278 15.58 30.98 -20.21
N PHE A 279 16.35 30.25 -21.02
CA PHE A 279 15.86 29.62 -22.26
C PHE A 279 15.17 28.26 -22.05
N LEU A 280 15.38 27.59 -20.90
CA LEU A 280 14.79 26.28 -20.61
C LEU A 280 13.71 26.32 -19.52
N ILE A 281 13.56 27.42 -18.78
CA ILE A 281 12.56 27.57 -17.70
C ILE A 281 11.13 27.40 -18.24
N ASP A 282 10.86 27.84 -19.48
CA ASP A 282 9.54 27.64 -20.11
C ASP A 282 9.27 26.18 -20.52
N VAL A 283 10.29 25.34 -20.55
CA VAL A 283 10.22 23.93 -20.97
C VAL A 283 10.33 22.97 -19.79
N LEU A 284 11.21 23.27 -18.83
CA LEU A 284 11.50 22.47 -17.65
C LEU A 284 10.54 22.83 -16.52
N LYS A 285 9.61 21.92 -16.22
CA LYS A 285 8.69 22.12 -15.09
C LYS A 285 9.21 21.38 -13.85
N PRO A 286 9.27 22.04 -12.68
CA PRO A 286 9.70 21.38 -11.46
C PRO A 286 8.63 20.41 -10.97
N ILE A 287 9.07 19.25 -10.50
CA ILE A 287 8.22 18.18 -9.97
C ILE A 287 8.80 17.60 -8.69
N ALA A 288 7.92 17.20 -7.77
CA ALA A 288 8.31 16.37 -6.61
C ALA A 288 8.50 14.92 -7.06
N THR A 289 9.67 14.37 -6.83
CA THR A 289 10.07 13.03 -7.33
C THR A 289 10.06 11.96 -6.24
N GLY A 290 10.22 12.36 -4.99
CA GLY A 290 10.18 11.50 -3.81
C GLY A 290 9.66 12.24 -2.57
N MET A 291 9.52 11.52 -1.47
CA MET A 291 9.25 12.11 -0.16
C MET A 291 9.63 11.12 0.94
N ALA A 292 10.28 11.58 2.00
CA ALA A 292 10.47 10.78 3.20
C ALA A 292 10.33 11.63 4.49
N PRO A 293 9.68 11.09 5.54
CA PRO A 293 9.67 11.71 6.86
C PRO A 293 11.02 11.44 7.54
N TYR A 294 11.75 12.49 7.92
CA TYR A 294 13.04 12.39 8.58
C TYR A 294 13.14 13.45 9.67
N LYS A 295 13.57 13.07 10.89
CA LYS A 295 13.71 13.98 12.04
C LYS A 295 12.48 14.89 12.27
N GLY A 296 11.27 14.33 12.16
CA GLY A 296 10.03 15.08 12.39
C GLY A 296 9.60 16.02 11.25
N LYS A 297 10.32 16.07 10.13
CA LYS A 297 10.02 16.93 8.98
C LYS A 297 9.84 16.12 7.70
N LEU A 298 9.23 16.71 6.67
CA LEU A 298 9.07 16.08 5.36
C LEU A 298 10.16 16.56 4.41
N TYR A 299 10.96 15.65 3.90
CA TYR A 299 11.99 15.94 2.91
C TYR A 299 11.48 15.52 1.54
N VAL A 300 11.44 16.47 0.61
CA VAL A 300 10.85 16.31 -0.72
C VAL A 300 11.92 16.64 -1.76
N PRO A 301 12.61 15.64 -2.32
CA PRO A 301 13.48 15.86 -3.47
C PRO A 301 12.67 16.30 -4.69
N GLN A 302 13.30 17.14 -5.49
CA GLN A 302 12.72 17.84 -6.64
C GLN A 302 13.62 17.67 -7.86
N SER A 303 12.99 17.52 -9.01
CA SER A 303 13.68 17.50 -10.31
C SER A 303 12.98 18.42 -11.29
N LEU A 304 13.76 18.95 -12.22
CA LEU A 304 13.25 19.62 -13.41
C LEU A 304 12.96 18.59 -14.48
N TYR A 305 11.73 18.63 -15.00
CA TYR A 305 11.26 17.72 -16.03
C TYR A 305 11.01 18.44 -17.35
N SER A 306 11.69 17.98 -18.40
CA SER A 306 11.37 18.29 -19.79
C SER A 306 11.65 17.04 -20.59
N TRP A 307 10.61 16.31 -20.99
CA TRP A 307 10.79 15.07 -21.74
C TRP A 307 11.78 15.22 -22.90
N PRO A 308 12.76 14.31 -23.06
CA PRO A 308 13.02 13.09 -22.27
C PRO A 308 13.92 13.27 -21.03
N PHE A 309 14.29 14.49 -20.67
CA PHE A 309 15.29 14.79 -19.65
C PHE A 309 14.70 15.02 -18.26
N PHE A 310 15.44 14.54 -17.25
CA PHE A 310 15.24 14.82 -15.83
C PHE A 310 16.55 15.35 -15.25
N PHE A 311 16.46 16.46 -14.52
CA PHE A 311 17.61 17.04 -13.84
C PHE A 311 17.27 17.20 -12.36
N ASP A 312 18.04 16.53 -11.51
CA ASP A 312 17.89 16.66 -10.06
C ASP A 312 18.42 18.04 -9.66
N ILE A 313 17.63 18.78 -8.88
CA ILE A 313 17.93 20.17 -8.50
C ILE A 313 17.97 20.35 -6.98
N GLY A 314 17.95 19.25 -6.22
CA GLY A 314 17.88 19.25 -4.77
C GLY A 314 16.48 18.98 -4.26
N GLY A 315 16.01 19.75 -3.26
CA GLY A 315 14.69 19.56 -2.70
C GLY A 315 14.30 20.60 -1.68
N GLU A 316 13.15 20.39 -1.05
CA GLU A 316 12.61 21.24 0.00
C GLU A 316 12.21 20.43 1.22
N ILE A 317 12.21 21.10 2.36
CA ILE A 317 11.86 20.54 3.66
C ILE A 317 10.62 21.25 4.15
N TYR A 318 9.55 20.51 4.44
CA TYR A 318 8.39 21.05 5.11
C TYR A 318 8.47 20.75 6.61
N ASP A 319 8.34 21.80 7.40
CA ASP A 319 8.26 21.75 8.85
C ASP A 319 6.79 21.81 9.29
N PRO A 320 6.23 20.71 9.84
CA PRO A 320 4.84 20.68 10.29
C PRO A 320 4.54 21.61 11.46
N ASP A 321 5.52 21.90 12.31
CA ASP A 321 5.33 22.71 13.52
C ASP A 321 5.26 24.20 13.16
N LEU A 322 6.07 24.62 12.19
CA LEU A 322 6.05 25.98 11.65
C LEU A 322 5.02 26.18 10.52
N ASN A 323 4.49 25.09 9.97
CA ASN A 323 3.67 25.10 8.75
C ASN A 323 4.34 25.92 7.63
N ALA A 324 5.62 25.61 7.34
CA ALA A 324 6.43 26.36 6.39
C ALA A 324 7.43 25.47 5.65
N TRP A 325 7.76 25.86 4.42
CA TRP A 325 8.82 25.24 3.61
C TRP A 325 10.15 25.96 3.81
N SER A 326 11.23 25.18 3.85
CA SER A 326 12.61 25.66 3.84
C SER A 326 13.43 24.90 2.80
N THR A 327 14.51 25.51 2.32
CA THR A 327 15.42 24.87 1.36
C THR A 327 16.13 23.66 1.99
N MET A 328 16.26 22.58 1.22
CA MET A 328 17.03 21.41 1.64
C MET A 328 18.54 21.70 1.52
N PRO A 329 19.38 21.19 2.47
CA PRO A 329 20.84 21.22 2.34
C PRO A 329 21.31 20.71 0.98
N ASP A 330 22.40 21.27 0.48
CA ASP A 330 22.90 20.99 -0.87
C ASP A 330 23.37 19.55 -0.99
N GLY A 331 24.19 19.06 -0.06
CA GLY A 331 24.71 17.70 -0.14
C GLY A 331 23.63 16.63 0.04
N LEU A 332 22.62 16.90 0.90
CA LEU A 332 21.43 16.05 0.99
C LEU A 332 20.69 15.98 -0.35
N GLY A 333 20.41 17.13 -0.95
CA GLY A 333 19.66 17.23 -2.20
C GLY A 333 20.39 16.60 -3.39
N ASP A 334 21.68 16.84 -3.53
CA ASP A 334 22.49 16.40 -4.68
C ASP A 334 22.71 14.88 -4.69
N GLY A 335 22.81 14.25 -3.51
CA GLY A 335 22.98 12.80 -3.39
C GLY A 335 21.68 12.02 -3.21
N TRP A 336 20.51 12.66 -3.24
CA TRP A 336 19.23 11.97 -3.18
C TRP A 336 18.72 11.67 -4.59
N PRO A 337 18.82 10.42 -5.09
CA PRO A 337 18.43 10.08 -6.45
C PRO A 337 16.95 10.36 -6.68
N ALA A 338 16.66 11.21 -7.66
CA ALA A 338 15.31 11.59 -8.05
C ALA A 338 14.96 11.20 -9.50
N ARG A 339 15.87 10.45 -10.14
CA ARG A 339 15.83 10.02 -11.56
C ARG A 339 14.58 9.23 -11.99
N GLN A 340 13.81 8.66 -11.06
CA GLN A 340 12.58 7.92 -11.38
C GLN A 340 11.41 8.42 -10.55
N ALA A 341 10.60 9.31 -11.15
CA ALA A 341 9.38 9.78 -10.52
C ALA A 341 8.42 8.61 -10.26
N GLY A 342 8.14 8.33 -8.98
CA GLY A 342 7.18 7.28 -8.57
C GLY A 342 7.81 6.08 -7.88
N THR A 343 9.11 5.86 -8.00
CA THR A 343 9.82 4.79 -7.30
C THR A 343 10.17 5.20 -5.87
N LYS A 344 9.88 4.36 -4.88
CA LYS A 344 10.29 4.61 -3.48
C LYS A 344 11.78 4.30 -3.33
N LEU A 345 12.60 5.31 -3.59
CA LEU A 345 14.07 5.21 -3.58
C LEU A 345 14.71 5.60 -2.24
N GLY A 346 14.00 6.33 -1.39
CA GLY A 346 14.47 6.76 -0.07
C GLY A 346 13.62 6.18 1.05
N ILE A 347 14.26 5.81 2.16
CA ILE A 347 13.58 5.32 3.36
C ILE A 347 14.34 5.71 4.62
N VAL A 348 13.59 5.94 5.70
CA VAL A 348 14.17 6.16 7.04
C VAL A 348 13.96 4.91 7.88
N ILE A 349 15.05 4.43 8.48
CA ILE A 349 15.07 3.31 9.42
C ILE A 349 15.90 3.76 10.62
N ASP A 350 15.35 3.64 11.83
CA ASP A 350 16.02 4.03 13.09
C ASP A 350 16.69 5.41 13.02
N ASP A 351 15.92 6.43 12.57
CA ASP A 351 16.37 7.82 12.39
C ASP A 351 17.58 8.00 11.45
N LYS A 352 17.83 7.03 10.57
CA LYS A 352 18.85 7.10 9.52
C LYS A 352 18.18 7.05 8.16
N LEU A 353 18.53 8.00 7.30
CA LEU A 353 18.03 8.08 5.94
C LEU A 353 18.93 7.25 5.02
N TYR A 354 18.31 6.31 4.31
CA TYR A 354 18.93 5.45 3.31
C TYR A 354 18.34 5.74 1.95
N THR A 355 19.18 5.65 0.92
CA THR A 355 18.74 5.70 -0.47
C THR A 355 19.39 4.61 -1.28
N LEU A 356 18.69 4.17 -2.32
CA LEU A 356 19.22 3.26 -3.33
C LEU A 356 19.52 4.05 -4.59
N GLU A 357 20.80 4.10 -4.93
CA GLU A 357 21.27 4.71 -6.16
C GLU A 357 21.62 3.60 -7.17
N PRO A 358 21.02 3.61 -8.37
CA PRO A 358 21.44 2.69 -9.43
C PRO A 358 22.88 3.02 -9.83
N SER A 359 23.72 2.00 -9.97
CA SER A 359 25.08 2.20 -10.44
C SER A 359 25.10 2.40 -11.96
N SER A 360 26.24 2.80 -12.51
CA SER A 360 26.46 2.82 -13.96
C SER A 360 26.53 1.42 -14.60
N SER A 361 26.58 0.36 -13.78
CA SER A 361 26.56 -1.02 -14.25
C SER A 361 25.12 -1.55 -14.30
N LEU A 362 24.80 -2.31 -15.36
CA LEU A 362 23.44 -2.78 -15.67
C LEU A 362 22.82 -3.66 -14.57
N ASP A 363 23.65 -4.29 -13.73
CA ASP A 363 23.19 -5.34 -12.78
C ASP A 363 23.48 -5.01 -11.31
N SER A 364 23.84 -3.76 -10.98
CA SER A 364 24.07 -3.40 -9.58
C SER A 364 23.62 -2.00 -9.18
N GLY A 365 23.22 -1.86 -7.92
CA GLY A 365 23.00 -0.57 -7.26
C GLY A 365 23.87 -0.42 -6.02
N GLN A 366 23.82 0.76 -5.43
CA GLN A 366 24.50 1.10 -4.18
C GLN A 366 23.50 1.65 -3.17
N ILE A 367 23.62 1.23 -1.91
CA ILE A 367 22.88 1.85 -0.82
C ILE A 367 23.77 2.85 -0.11
N LYS A 368 23.30 4.09 -0.08
CA LYS A 368 23.95 5.19 0.64
C LYS A 368 23.13 5.57 1.85
N ARG A 369 23.82 6.03 2.90
CA ARG A 369 23.24 6.61 4.11
C ARG A 369 23.65 8.06 4.20
N TYR A 370 22.71 8.94 4.49
CA TYR A 370 23.00 10.34 4.70
C TYR A 370 23.62 10.60 6.08
N ASN A 371 24.71 11.34 6.12
CA ASN A 371 25.32 11.90 7.31
C ASN A 371 24.93 13.38 7.44
N SER A 372 24.11 13.70 8.44
CA SER A 372 23.63 15.06 8.65
C SER A 372 24.65 16.02 9.25
N GLU A 373 25.74 15.52 9.85
CA GLU A 373 26.79 16.38 10.43
C GLU A 373 27.67 17.00 9.35
N GLU A 374 27.99 16.19 8.34
CA GLU A 374 28.88 16.56 7.23
C GLU A 374 28.12 16.93 5.95
N ASP A 375 26.79 16.89 5.96
CA ASP A 375 25.92 17.03 4.79
C ASP A 375 26.37 16.15 3.60
N THR A 376 26.74 14.89 3.87
CA THR A 376 27.28 13.99 2.84
C THR A 376 26.62 12.62 2.84
N TRP A 377 26.63 11.96 1.68
CA TRP A 377 26.15 10.59 1.53
C TRP A 377 27.31 9.60 1.59
N VAL A 378 27.21 8.64 2.51
CA VAL A 378 28.21 7.58 2.70
C VAL A 378 27.67 6.28 2.14
N THR A 379 28.40 5.64 1.22
CA THR A 379 28.05 4.32 0.70
C THR A 379 28.23 3.28 1.81
N ILE A 380 27.14 2.57 2.13
CA ILE A 380 27.14 1.49 3.12
C ILE A 380 27.20 0.13 2.43
N LEU A 381 26.45 -0.05 1.34
CA LEU A 381 26.44 -1.30 0.57
C LEU A 381 26.79 -0.99 -0.89
N PRO A 382 28.02 -1.31 -1.34
CA PRO A 382 28.50 -0.94 -2.67
C PRO A 382 27.98 -1.85 -3.79
N GLN A 383 27.44 -3.02 -3.45
CA GLN A 383 26.92 -3.98 -4.42
C GLN A 383 25.56 -4.50 -3.96
N VAL A 384 24.51 -3.99 -4.59
CA VAL A 384 23.13 -4.48 -4.46
C VAL A 384 22.77 -5.20 -5.75
N PRO A 385 22.44 -6.50 -5.72
CA PRO A 385 22.08 -7.24 -6.93
C PRO A 385 20.72 -6.74 -7.44
N ILE A 386 20.73 -5.94 -8.49
CA ILE A 386 19.51 -5.38 -9.08
C ILE A 386 19.59 -5.67 -10.56
N ASN A 387 18.64 -6.46 -11.07
CA ASN A 387 18.52 -6.63 -12.51
C ASN A 387 17.73 -5.43 -13.05
N ASP A 388 18.41 -4.50 -13.71
CA ASP A 388 17.74 -3.37 -14.34
C ASP A 388 17.12 -3.83 -15.67
N PHE A 389 15.85 -4.21 -15.64
CA PHE A 389 15.10 -4.46 -16.87
C PHE A 389 14.74 -3.10 -17.48
N THR A 390 15.29 -2.82 -18.67
CA THR A 390 15.12 -1.57 -19.44
C THR A 390 13.67 -1.15 -19.70
N ASP A 391 12.69 -2.03 -19.44
CA ASP A 391 11.27 -1.84 -19.73
C ASP A 391 10.37 -1.62 -18.47
N ALA A 392 10.89 -1.72 -17.24
CA ALA A 392 10.08 -1.61 -16.02
C ALA A 392 10.01 -0.17 -15.46
N GLU A 393 8.80 0.32 -15.10
CA GLU A 393 8.60 1.67 -14.52
C GLU A 393 9.24 1.83 -13.12
N ALA A 394 9.28 0.75 -12.33
CA ALA A 394 9.93 0.70 -11.02
C ALA A 394 10.55 -0.71 -10.84
N PRO A 395 11.78 -0.97 -11.32
CA PRO A 395 12.37 -2.30 -11.27
C PRO A 395 12.67 -2.77 -9.84
N TYR A 396 12.77 -1.81 -8.91
CA TYR A 396 13.08 -2.07 -7.51
C TYR A 396 12.36 -1.11 -6.57
N LEU A 397 12.15 -1.55 -5.33
CA LEU A 397 11.59 -0.74 -4.25
C LEU A 397 12.34 -0.99 -2.95
N LEU A 398 12.57 0.07 -2.16
CA LEU A 398 13.11 -0.06 -0.80
C LEU A 398 12.00 -0.14 0.25
N ALA A 399 12.19 -1.07 1.18
CA ALA A 399 11.32 -1.23 2.34
C ALA A 399 12.15 -1.44 3.62
N GLY A 400 11.63 -0.95 4.73
CA GLY A 400 12.21 -1.09 6.06
C GLY A 400 11.26 -1.97 6.85
N LEU A 401 11.71 -3.15 7.23
CA LEU A 401 10.89 -4.16 7.89
C LEU A 401 11.67 -4.69 9.08
N ARG A 402 11.11 -4.61 10.29
CA ARG A 402 11.74 -5.02 11.55
C ARG A 402 13.09 -4.36 11.81
N GLY A 403 13.18 -3.06 11.53
CA GLY A 403 14.43 -2.28 11.65
C GLY A 403 15.51 -2.66 10.63
N ARG A 404 15.18 -3.44 9.59
CA ARG A 404 16.15 -3.90 8.58
C ARG A 404 15.77 -3.44 7.19
N LEU A 405 16.80 -3.10 6.42
CA LEU A 405 16.64 -2.70 5.03
C LEU A 405 16.40 -3.91 4.13
N HIS A 406 15.39 -3.79 3.28
CA HIS A 406 15.03 -4.78 2.29
C HIS A 406 14.93 -4.14 0.91
N VAL A 407 15.38 -4.89 -0.10
CA VAL A 407 15.29 -4.54 -1.52
C VAL A 407 14.30 -5.50 -2.16
N ILE A 408 13.26 -4.94 -2.76
CA ILE A 408 12.25 -5.70 -3.51
C ILE A 408 12.61 -5.55 -4.97
N THR A 409 12.90 -6.64 -5.66
CA THR A 409 13.32 -6.63 -7.06
C THR A 409 12.68 -7.79 -7.83
N LYS A 410 12.77 -7.73 -9.15
CA LYS A 410 12.34 -8.82 -10.04
C LYS A 410 13.57 -9.61 -10.49
N ALA A 411 13.49 -10.94 -10.39
CA ALA A 411 14.47 -11.85 -10.95
C ALA A 411 14.19 -12.12 -12.44
N ALA A 412 15.20 -12.60 -13.18
CA ALA A 412 15.13 -12.93 -14.61
C ALA A 412 13.98 -13.90 -14.97
N ASN A 413 13.56 -14.74 -14.04
CA ASN A 413 12.45 -15.68 -14.21
C ASN A 413 11.07 -15.10 -13.88
N ASN A 414 10.92 -13.77 -13.89
CA ASN A 414 9.68 -13.06 -13.53
C ASN A 414 9.24 -13.27 -12.05
N THR A 415 10.13 -13.76 -11.19
CA THR A 415 9.85 -13.93 -9.75
C THR A 415 10.22 -12.67 -9.01
N LEU A 416 9.28 -12.13 -8.23
CA LEU A 416 9.57 -11.03 -7.32
C LEU A 416 10.28 -11.60 -6.09
N GLN A 417 11.39 -10.99 -5.72
CA GLN A 417 12.22 -11.34 -4.57
C GLN A 417 12.25 -10.18 -3.58
N VAL A 418 12.14 -10.52 -2.30
CA VAL A 418 12.39 -9.62 -1.18
C VAL A 418 13.72 -10.03 -0.58
N MET A 419 14.73 -9.19 -0.76
CA MET A 419 16.11 -9.46 -0.33
C MET A 419 16.46 -8.63 0.88
N GLN A 420 17.25 -9.21 1.77
CA GLN A 420 17.77 -8.55 2.97
C GLN A 420 19.29 -8.65 2.99
N ALA A 421 19.94 -7.55 3.34
CA ALA A 421 21.36 -7.54 3.63
C ALA A 421 21.64 -8.26 4.97
N VAL A 422 22.61 -9.16 4.98
CA VAL A 422 23.10 -9.86 6.18
C VAL A 422 24.61 -9.68 6.24
N VAL A 423 25.09 -9.11 7.34
CA VAL A 423 26.54 -8.97 7.61
C VAL A 423 27.07 -10.33 8.08
N GLN A 424 28.02 -10.90 7.35
CA GLN A 424 28.76 -12.07 7.83
C GLN A 424 29.95 -11.61 8.65
N ASN A 425 29.91 -11.87 9.97
CA ASN A 425 31.10 -11.73 10.80
C ASN A 425 31.95 -12.98 10.59
N ASN A 426 32.95 -12.91 9.71
CA ASN A 426 33.99 -13.93 9.68
C ASN A 426 34.84 -13.77 10.95
N SER A 427 34.67 -14.70 11.90
CA SER A 427 35.42 -14.73 13.15
C SER A 427 36.89 -15.13 13.00
N ASP A 428 37.37 -15.37 11.77
CA ASP A 428 38.75 -15.77 11.51
C ASP A 428 39.29 -15.04 10.26
N ASN A 429 39.72 -13.80 10.44
CA ASN A 429 40.95 -13.22 9.90
C ASN A 429 40.91 -11.69 9.98
N ALA A 430 42.00 -11.12 10.49
CA ALA A 430 42.19 -9.69 10.61
C ALA A 430 42.22 -9.00 9.23
N VAL A 431 41.75 -7.74 9.22
CA VAL A 431 41.56 -6.81 8.09
C VAL A 431 40.16 -6.91 7.45
N SER A 432 39.25 -6.13 8.03
CA SER A 432 37.81 -6.09 7.82
C SER A 432 37.38 -5.33 6.56
N GLU A 433 36.95 -6.06 5.54
CA GLU A 433 35.79 -5.65 4.73
C GLU A 433 34.60 -6.46 5.23
N GLU A 434 33.55 -5.81 5.74
CA GLU A 434 32.32 -6.48 6.10
C GLU A 434 31.71 -7.09 4.82
N ASN A 435 31.88 -8.40 4.63
CA ASN A 435 31.25 -9.10 3.52
C ASN A 435 29.74 -9.17 3.77
N VAL A 436 29.01 -8.30 3.09
CA VAL A 436 27.54 -8.29 3.14
C VAL A 436 27.00 -9.25 2.09
N VAL A 437 26.27 -10.26 2.58
CA VAL A 437 25.59 -11.24 1.73
C VAL A 437 24.11 -10.89 1.63
N TRP A 438 23.60 -10.82 0.40
CA TRP A 438 22.17 -10.64 0.14
C TRP A 438 21.46 -11.98 0.21
N THR A 439 20.47 -12.08 1.09
CA THR A 439 19.66 -13.29 1.26
C THR A 439 18.23 -13.03 0.79
N THR A 440 17.63 -13.97 0.07
CA THR A 440 16.22 -13.88 -0.32
C THR A 440 15.35 -14.34 0.84
N VAL A 441 14.59 -13.41 1.42
CA VAL A 441 13.68 -13.68 2.55
C VAL A 441 12.36 -14.23 2.07
N ALA A 442 11.89 -13.77 0.91
CA ALA A 442 10.68 -14.28 0.28
C ALA A 442 10.77 -14.17 -1.23
N SER A 443 10.16 -15.11 -1.94
CA SER A 443 10.01 -15.07 -3.38
C SER A 443 8.62 -15.51 -3.80
N LYS A 444 8.10 -14.93 -4.88
CA LYS A 444 6.84 -15.36 -5.48
C LYS A 444 6.80 -15.03 -6.96
N ASN A 445 6.39 -16.00 -7.77
CA ASN A 445 6.19 -15.80 -9.19
C ASN A 445 4.86 -15.08 -9.42
N PHE A 446 4.94 -13.85 -9.93
CA PHE A 446 3.76 -13.04 -10.31
C PHE A 446 3.61 -12.93 -11.83
N GLY A 447 4.36 -13.72 -12.60
CA GLY A 447 4.42 -13.63 -14.06
C GLY A 447 4.95 -12.28 -14.51
N THR A 448 4.36 -11.73 -15.56
CA THR A 448 4.77 -10.46 -16.17
C THR A 448 4.39 -9.22 -15.35
N ALA A 449 3.98 -9.39 -14.09
CA ALA A 449 3.65 -8.27 -13.23
C ALA A 449 4.83 -7.32 -13.01
N GLU A 450 4.51 -6.03 -12.96
CA GLU A 450 5.41 -4.91 -12.65
C GLU A 450 5.19 -4.47 -11.21
N LEU A 451 6.25 -3.98 -10.56
CA LEU A 451 6.19 -3.34 -9.26
C LEU A 451 5.68 -1.91 -9.43
N VAL A 452 4.78 -1.48 -8.55
CA VAL A 452 4.24 -0.11 -8.57
C VAL A 452 4.61 0.64 -7.30
N SER A 453 4.38 0.03 -6.12
CA SER A 453 4.64 0.66 -4.83
C SER A 453 4.74 -0.38 -3.72
N CYS A 454 5.37 0.00 -2.61
CA CYS A 454 5.38 -0.81 -1.39
C CYS A 454 5.18 0.05 -0.14
N GLN A 455 4.53 -0.53 0.85
CA GLN A 455 4.41 0.06 2.18
C GLN A 455 4.55 -1.00 3.26
N VAL A 456 5.11 -0.61 4.40
CA VAL A 456 5.18 -1.45 5.59
C VAL A 456 4.17 -0.90 6.59
N LEU A 457 3.42 -1.81 7.19
CA LEU A 457 2.35 -1.48 8.11
C LEU A 457 2.48 -2.35 9.36
N ASP A 458 2.64 -1.69 10.51
CA ASP A 458 2.54 -2.30 11.83
C ASP A 458 1.08 -2.21 12.33
N VAL A 459 0.52 -3.34 12.78
CA VAL A 459 -0.89 -3.43 13.24
C VAL A 459 -1.06 -4.32 14.46
#